data_AF-A0A800LTN7-F1
#
_entry.id   AF-A0A800LTN7-F1
#
_cell.length_a   1.000
_cell.length_b   1.000
_cell.length_c   1.000
_cell.angle_alpha   90.00
_cell.angle_beta   90.00
_cell.angle_gamma   90.00
#
_symmetry.space_group_name_H-M   'P 1'
#
loop_
_entity.id
_entity.type
_entity.pdbx_description
1 polymer ?
#
loop_
_entity_poly.entity_id
_entity_poly.type
_entity_poly.pdbx_seq_one_letter_code
_entity_poly.pdbx_strand_id
1 'polypeptide(L)'
;MNPTYYCTLDHFGSLSLTGQDATAFLQGQVTCDVALVSTSQGQAGAYCTPKGNVIANFDLVQHQQSLLLHMPTSMVETVQK
;
A
#
# COMPACT_ATOMS: atom_id res chain seq x y z
N MET A 1 0.83 -28.65 -19.97
CA MET A 1 1.43 -27.36 -19.58
C MET A 1 0.29 -26.37 -19.40
N ASN A 2 0.24 -25.65 -18.28
CA ASN A 2 -0.75 -24.57 -18.12
C ASN A 2 -0.35 -23.37 -18.99
N PRO A 3 -1.28 -22.76 -19.75
CA PRO A 3 -0.98 -21.57 -20.53
C PRO A 3 -0.61 -20.39 -19.61
N THR A 4 0.36 -19.59 -20.04
CA THR A 4 0.74 -18.33 -19.39
C THR A 4 -0.10 -17.20 -19.97
N TYR A 5 -0.66 -16.37 -19.09
CA TYR A 5 -1.42 -15.19 -19.45
C TYR A 5 -0.75 -13.94 -18.91
N TYR A 6 -0.86 -12.84 -19.65
CA TYR A 6 -0.50 -11.50 -19.21
C TYR A 6 -1.77 -10.67 -19.13
N CYS A 7 -1.90 -9.86 -18.08
CA CYS A 7 -2.95 -8.86 -17.95
C CYS A 7 -2.32 -7.51 -17.61
N THR A 8 -2.89 -6.43 -18.13
CA THR A 8 -2.50 -5.08 -17.72
C THR A 8 -3.18 -4.74 -16.40
N LEU A 9 -2.50 -3.97 -15.56
CA LEU A 9 -2.98 -3.52 -14.26
C LEU A 9 -3.20 -2.00 -14.24
N ASP A 10 -3.63 -1.44 -15.37
CA ASP A 10 -3.75 0.02 -15.58
C ASP A 10 -4.75 0.72 -14.64
N HIS A 11 -5.61 -0.07 -13.98
CA HIS A 11 -6.59 0.37 -12.99
C HIS A 11 -6.04 0.41 -11.55
N PHE A 12 -4.74 0.09 -11.37
CA PHE A 12 -4.03 0.25 -10.12
C PHE A 12 -3.04 1.42 -10.18
N GLY A 13 -2.84 2.05 -9.03
CA GLY A 13 -1.86 3.10 -8.79
C GLY A 13 -1.19 2.90 -7.44
N SER A 14 -0.17 3.74 -7.17
CA SER A 14 0.57 3.65 -5.91
C SER A 14 0.78 5.03 -5.30
N LEU A 15 0.61 5.13 -3.98
CA LEU A 15 1.07 6.27 -3.19
C LEU A 15 2.47 5.96 -2.64
N SER A 16 3.43 6.85 -2.88
CA SER A 16 4.80 6.70 -2.35
C SER A 16 4.98 7.51 -1.08
N LEU A 17 5.42 6.85 -0.01
CA LEU A 17 5.81 7.47 1.24
C LEU A 17 7.33 7.37 1.41
N THR A 18 7.97 8.52 1.61
CA THR A 18 9.43 8.65 1.70
C THR A 18 9.82 9.49 2.89
N GLY A 19 11.02 9.27 3.43
CA GLY A 19 11.56 10.01 4.56
C GLY A 19 11.98 9.08 5.70
N GLN A 20 12.78 9.60 6.62
CA GLN A 20 13.36 8.80 7.71
C GLN A 20 12.29 8.23 8.66
N ASP A 21 11.16 8.93 8.80
CA ASP A 21 10.06 8.55 9.70
C ASP A 21 8.90 7.83 8.98
N ALA A 22 9.04 7.47 7.70
CA ALA A 22 7.95 6.93 6.88
C ALA A 22 7.28 5.69 7.52
N THR A 23 8.08 4.74 7.99
CA THR A 23 7.58 3.53 8.67
C THR A 23 6.83 3.86 9.96
N ALA A 24 7.43 4.70 10.81
CA ALA A 24 6.85 5.07 12.10
C ALA A 24 5.54 5.86 11.93
N PHE A 25 5.51 6.79 10.97
CA PHE A 25 4.31 7.52 10.60
C PHE A 25 3.20 6.58 10.11
N LEU A 26 3.52 5.68 9.17
CA LEU A 26 2.52 4.81 8.55
C LEU A 26 1.96 3.77 9.53
N GLN A 27 2.75 3.24 10.45
CA GLN A 27 2.34 2.19 11.40
C GLN A 27 1.10 2.55 12.24
N GLY A 28 0.88 3.85 12.49
CA GLY A 28 -0.30 4.35 13.22
C GLY A 28 -1.51 4.67 12.36
N GLN A 29 -1.39 4.59 11.04
CA GLN A 29 -2.44 4.92 10.07
C GLN A 29 -3.13 3.69 9.49
N VAL A 30 -2.44 2.55 9.50
CA VAL A 30 -2.86 1.35 8.76
C VAL A 30 -3.04 0.14 9.66
N THR A 31 -3.80 -0.84 9.17
CA THR A 31 -4.11 -2.06 9.94
C THR A 31 -3.00 -3.10 9.94
N CYS A 32 -2.04 -3.04 9.01
CA CYS A 32 -0.96 -4.01 8.91
C CYS A 32 0.28 -3.61 9.71
N ASP A 33 1.13 -4.58 10.04
CA ASP A 33 2.45 -4.32 10.61
C ASP A 33 3.43 -3.91 9.50
N VAL A 34 3.74 -2.63 9.43
CA VAL A 34 4.63 -2.01 8.44
C VAL A 34 6.06 -2.49 8.64
N ALA A 35 6.47 -2.86 9.86
CA ALA A 35 7.82 -3.33 10.14
C ALA A 35 8.11 -4.72 9.54
N LEU A 36 7.07 -5.48 9.19
CA LEU A 36 7.21 -6.78 8.50
C LEU A 36 7.38 -6.64 6.98
N VAL A 37 7.25 -5.44 6.43
CA VAL A 37 7.45 -5.18 5.00
C VAL A 37 8.95 -5.12 4.71
N SER A 38 9.36 -5.81 3.65
CA SER A 38 10.74 -5.81 3.18
C SER A 38 10.79 -5.84 1.65
N THR A 39 11.99 -5.79 1.08
CA THR A 39 12.19 -5.92 -0.39
C THR A 39 11.66 -7.22 -1.00
N SER A 40 11.42 -8.26 -0.19
CA SER A 40 10.90 -9.56 -0.64
C SER A 40 9.53 -9.90 -0.09
N GLN A 41 8.94 -9.05 0.74
CA GLN A 41 7.68 -9.33 1.42
C GLN A 41 6.83 -8.07 1.52
N GLY A 42 5.66 -8.11 0.88
CA GLY A 42 4.60 -7.13 1.06
C GLY A 42 3.62 -7.52 2.17
N GLN A 43 2.74 -6.60 2.52
CA GLN A 43 1.64 -6.82 3.47
C GLN A 43 0.34 -6.26 2.90
N ALA A 44 -0.75 -7.02 2.97
CA ALA A 44 -2.07 -6.47 2.71
C ALA A 44 -2.54 -5.67 3.93
N GLY A 45 -3.14 -4.50 3.68
CA GLY A 45 -3.61 -3.62 4.75
C GLY A 45 -4.79 -2.76 4.32
N ALA A 46 -5.33 -2.05 5.30
CA ALA A 46 -6.38 -1.06 5.09
C ALA A 46 -6.00 0.27 5.75
N TYR A 47 -6.40 1.37 5.11
CA TYR A 47 -6.42 2.70 5.69
C TYR A 47 -7.84 2.97 6.19
N CYS A 48 -7.96 3.37 7.44
CA CYS A 48 -9.24 3.47 8.13
C CYS A 48 -9.47 4.87 8.70
N THR A 49 -10.73 5.25 8.81
CA THR A 49 -11.13 6.38 9.66
C THR A 49 -10.83 6.08 11.14
N PRO A 50 -10.76 7.09 12.03
CA PRO A 50 -10.59 6.87 13.47
C PRO A 50 -11.69 6.01 14.12
N LYS A 51 -12.86 5.87 13.48
CA LYS A 51 -13.96 4.99 13.93
C LYS A 51 -13.84 3.55 13.41
N GLY A 52 -12.77 3.22 12.67
CA GLY A 52 -12.53 1.89 12.12
C GLY A 52 -13.20 1.60 10.78
N ASN A 53 -13.90 2.56 10.17
CA ASN A 53 -14.45 2.37 8.82
C ASN A 53 -13.31 2.38 7.79
N VAL A 54 -13.28 1.38 6.91
CA VAL A 54 -12.30 1.27 5.83
C VAL A 54 -12.51 2.38 4.80
N ILE A 55 -11.43 3.08 4.47
CA ILE A 55 -11.37 4.07 3.39
C ILE A 55 -10.84 3.40 2.12
N ALA A 56 -9.73 2.66 2.23
CA ALA A 56 -9.13 1.94 1.12
C ALA A 56 -8.38 0.68 1.61
N ASN A 57 -8.40 -0.36 0.79
CA ASN A 57 -7.51 -1.51 0.92
C ASN A 57 -6.31 -1.32 -0.01
N PHE A 58 -5.16 -1.84 0.38
CA PHE A 58 -3.94 -1.75 -0.41
C PHE A 58 -3.00 -2.93 -0.13
N ASP A 59 -2.05 -3.12 -1.03
CA ASP A 59 -0.84 -3.91 -0.79
C ASP A 59 0.31 -2.95 -0.51
N LEU A 60 0.90 -3.08 0.67
CA LEU A 60 2.07 -2.32 1.08
C LEU A 60 3.32 -3.06 0.64
N VAL A 61 4.14 -2.39 -0.16
CA VAL A 61 5.40 -2.93 -0.66
C VAL A 61 6.54 -1.96 -0.44
N GLN A 62 7.73 -2.49 -0.15
CA GLN A 62 8.94 -1.67 -0.14
C GLN A 62 9.55 -1.64 -1.54
N HIS A 63 9.80 -0.43 -2.06
CA HIS A 63 10.52 -0.24 -3.29
C HIS A 63 11.62 0.81 -3.10
N GLN A 64 12.87 0.38 -3.23
CA GLN A 64 14.05 1.20 -2.93
C GLN A 64 13.97 1.77 -1.49
N GLN A 65 14.04 3.10 -1.34
CA GLN A 65 13.95 3.80 -0.06
C GLN A 65 12.52 4.27 0.28
N SER A 66 11.51 3.73 -0.42
CA SER A 66 10.11 4.16 -0.29
C SER A 66 9.21 3.00 0.13
N LEU A 67 8.16 3.34 0.85
CA LEU A 67 7.00 2.47 1.05
C LEU A 67 5.95 2.86 0.02
N LEU A 68 5.41 1.88 -0.72
CA LEU A 68 4.36 2.10 -1.70
C LEU A 68 3.07 1.44 -1.21
N LEU A 69 1.99 2.22 -1.13
CA LEU A 69 0.64 1.69 -0.95
C LEU A 69 0.04 1.49 -2.34
N HIS A 70 0.00 0.24 -2.81
CA HIS A 70 -0.55 -0.14 -4.11
C HIS A 70 -2.03 -0.46 -3.99
N MET A 71 -2.88 0.21 -4.77
CA MET A 71 -4.34 0.16 -4.63
C MET A 71 -5.04 0.52 -5.94
N PRO A 72 -6.37 0.35 -6.07
CA PRO A 72 -7.10 0.87 -7.23
C PRO A 72 -6.85 2.36 -7.43
N THR A 73 -6.59 2.79 -8.67
CA THR A 73 -6.22 4.18 -8.99
C THR A 73 -7.24 5.20 -8.49
N SER A 74 -8.53 4.83 -8.45
CA SER A 74 -9.61 5.66 -7.92
C SER A 74 -9.44 6.04 -6.45
N MET A 75 -8.63 5.30 -5.69
CA MET A 75 -8.38 5.54 -4.26
C MET A 75 -7.15 6.37 -3.96
N VAL A 76 -6.23 6.54 -4.91
CA VAL A 76 -4.95 7.24 -4.68
C VAL A 76 -5.18 8.68 -4.22
N GLU A 77 -6.01 9.45 -4.92
CA GLU A 77 -6.30 10.84 -4.54
C GLU A 77 -7.06 10.94 -3.20
N THR A 78 -7.89 9.94 -2.90
CA THR A 78 -8.63 9.89 -1.63
C THR A 78 -7.69 9.68 -0.44
N VAL A 79 -6.67 8.84 -0.59
CA VAL A 79 -5.72 8.48 0.47
C VAL A 79 -4.57 9.50 0.61
N GLN A 80 -4.28 10.28 -0.43
CA GLN A 80 -3.21 11.30 -0.40
C GLN A 80 -3.52 12.50 0.53
N LYS A 81 -4.78 12.69 0.93
CA LYS A 81 -5.25 13.84 1.72
C LYS A 81 -5.05 13.64 3.21
#